data_AF-A0A0U2WZP5-F1
#
_entry.id   AF-A0A0U2WZP5-F1
#
_cell.length_a   1.000
_cell.length_b   1.000
_cell.length_c   1.000
_cell.angle_alpha   90.00
_cell.angle_beta   90.00
_cell.angle_gamma   90.00
#
_symmetry.space_group_name_H-M   'P 1'
#
loop_
_entity.id
_entity.type
_entity.pdbx_description
1 polymer ?
#
loop_
_entity_poly.entity_id
_entity_poly.type
_entity_poly.pdbx_seq_one_letter_code
_entity_poly.pdbx_strand_id
1 'polypeptide(L)' 'MSEKKGTSFKACKNCRALVPPETSICPLCHSSSFSDEWNGMVIILNEKSEVGQMFGATTPWRYAIIVK' A
#
# COMPACT_ATOMS: atom_id res chain seq x y z
N MET A 1 -17.39 -7.30 -20.79
CA MET A 1 -16.35 -7.85 -19.90
C MET A 1 -15.51 -6.67 -19.46
N SER A 2 -15.66 -6.18 -18.23
CA SER A 2 -14.99 -4.96 -17.78
C SER A 2 -13.48 -5.15 -17.83
N GLU A 3 -12.82 -4.39 -18.68
CA GLU A 3 -11.38 -4.23 -18.69
C GLU A 3 -10.97 -3.73 -17.30
N LYS A 4 -10.52 -4.64 -16.43
CA LYS A 4 -9.90 -4.25 -15.17
C LYS A 4 -8.67 -3.45 -15.54
N LYS A 5 -8.83 -2.12 -15.50
CA LYS A 5 -7.75 -1.13 -15.62
C LYS A 5 -6.80 -1.39 -14.45
N GLY A 6 -5.87 -2.32 -14.64
CA GLY A 6 -4.96 -2.77 -13.62
C GLY A 6 -4.18 -1.57 -13.10
N THR A 7 -4.46 -1.18 -11.87
CA THR A 7 -3.65 -0.19 -11.17
C THR A 7 -2.22 -0.74 -11.11
N SER A 8 -1.22 0.12 -11.27
CA SER A 8 0.19 -0.31 -11.20
C SER A 8 0.58 -0.92 -9.84
N PHE A 9 -0.32 -0.85 -8.86
CA PHE A 9 -0.15 -1.39 -7.52
C PHE A 9 -1.46 -1.96 -6.99
N LYS A 10 -1.35 -2.98 -6.14
CA LYS A 10 -2.39 -3.40 -5.20
C LYS A 10 -2.01 -3.01 -3.78
N ALA A 11 -3.00 -2.77 -2.93
CA ALA A 11 -2.79 -2.37 -1.54
C ALA A 11 -2.91 -3.57 -0.61
N CYS A 12 -1.98 -3.72 0.33
CA CYS A 12 -2.12 -4.68 1.42
C CYS A 12 -3.26 -4.25 2.35
N LYS A 13 -4.22 -5.14 2.59
CA LYS A 13 -5.37 -4.84 3.47
C LYS A 13 -4.97 -4.69 4.94
N ASN A 14 -3.83 -5.25 5.33
CA ASN A 14 -3.36 -5.23 6.72
C ASN A 14 -2.56 -3.96 7.06
N CYS A 15 -1.58 -3.60 6.22
CA CYS A 15 -0.67 -2.47 6.51
C CYS A 15 -0.75 -1.33 5.48
N ARG A 16 -1.66 -1.40 4.50
CA ARG A 16 -1.88 -0.39 3.45
C ARG A 16 -0.71 -0.20 2.47
N ALA A 17 0.33 -1.02 2.54
CA ALA A 17 1.46 -0.97 1.62
C ALA A 17 1.02 -1.22 0.17
N LEU A 18 1.45 -0.36 -0.74
CA LEU A 18 1.29 -0.55 -2.17
C LEU A 18 2.43 -1.43 -2.69
N VAL A 19 2.06 -2.49 -3.39
CA VAL A 19 2.99 -3.48 -3.94
C VAL A 19 2.64 -3.78 -5.39
N PRO A 20 3.60 -4.24 -6.20
CA PRO A 20 3.31 -4.68 -7.56
C PRO A 20 2.24 -5.79 -7.60
N PRO A 21 1.39 -5.86 -8.64
CA PRO A 21 0.31 -6.84 -8.76
C PRO A 21 0.74 -8.30 -8.58
N GLU A 22 1.95 -8.65 -9.03
CA GLU A 22 2.55 -9.99 -8.95
C GLU A 22 2.99 -10.40 -7.53
N THR A 23 2.99 -9.47 -6.57
CA THR A 23 3.45 -9.74 -5.19
C THR A 23 2.51 -10.71 -4.48
N SER A 24 2.98 -11.90 -4.10
CA SER A 24 2.16 -12.90 -3.39
C SER A 24 2.08 -12.66 -1.87
N ILE A 25 3.13 -12.10 -1.28
CA ILE A 25 3.26 -11.86 0.16
C ILE A 25 3.76 -10.44 0.39
N CYS A 26 3.11 -9.70 1.30
CA CYS A 26 3.47 -8.33 1.60
C CYS A 26 4.86 -8.28 2.26
N PRO A 27 5.83 -7.53 1.71
CA PRO A 27 7.20 -7.47 2.25
C PRO A 27 7.28 -6.76 3.61
N LEU A 28 6.25 -6.01 4.01
CA LEU A 28 6.25 -5.26 5.26
C LEU A 28 5.57 -6.00 6.43
N CYS A 29 4.52 -6.78 6.17
CA CYS A 29 3.75 -7.43 7.25
C CYS A 29 3.49 -8.92 7.01
N HIS A 30 4.03 -9.49 5.92
CA HIS A 30 3.88 -10.89 5.54
C HIS A 30 2.45 -11.39 5.31
N SER A 31 1.47 -10.48 5.23
CA SER A 31 0.10 -10.82 4.84
C SER A 31 0.02 -11.15 3.34
N SER A 32 -0.86 -12.09 2.98
CA SER A 32 -1.24 -12.40 1.61
C SER A 32 -2.57 -11.74 1.18
N SER A 33 -3.14 -10.88 2.04
CA SER A 33 -4.42 -10.20 1.78
C SER A 33 -4.23 -8.84 1.14
N PHE A 34 -4.76 -8.69 -0.08
CA PHE A 34 -4.61 -7.48 -0.90
C PHE A 34 -5.95 -6.99 -1.47
N SER A 35 -5.98 -5.73 -1.87
CA SER A 35 -7.07 -5.09 -2.60
C SER A 35 -6.57 -4.36 -3.84
N ASP A 36 -7.29 -4.50 -4.94
CA ASP A 36 -7.10 -3.70 -6.15
C ASP A 36 -7.82 -2.34 -6.02
N GLU A 37 -8.76 -2.21 -5.07
CA GLU A 37 -9.54 -1.01 -4.81
C GLU A 37 -8.94 -0.21 -3.65
N TRP A 38 -8.17 0.81 -4.00
CA TRP A 38 -7.56 1.72 -3.03
C TRP A 38 -7.54 3.13 -3.60
N ASN A 39 -7.47 4.14 -2.72
CA ASN A 39 -7.51 5.55 -3.11
C ASN A 39 -6.48 6.37 -2.33
N GLY A 40 -5.86 7.33 -3.03
CA GLY A 40 -4.81 8.19 -2.49
C GLY A 40 -3.49 7.44 -2.27
N MET A 41 -2.37 8.09 -2.57
CA MET A 41 -1.03 7.54 -2.37
C MET A 41 -0.21 8.50 -1.51
N VAL A 42 0.50 7.96 -0.53
CA VAL A 42 1.53 8.67 0.23
C VAL A 42 2.84 7.91 0.09
N ILE A 43 3.92 8.62 -0.17
CA ILE A 43 5.26 8.04 -0.27
C ILE A 43 6.06 8.55 0.91
N ILE A 44 6.37 7.65 1.84
CA ILE A 44 7.22 7.94 2.99
C ILE A 44 8.66 7.61 2.61
N LEU A 45 9.52 8.63 2.59
CA LEU A 45 10.94 8.48 2.25
C LEU A 45 11.83 8.34 3.49
N ASN A 46 11.36 8.80 4.65
CA ASN A 46 12.11 8.82 5.89
C ASN A 46 11.18 8.60 7.08
N GLU A 47 11.62 7.79 8.05
CA GLU A 47 10.90 7.47 9.28
C GLU A 47 10.73 8.69 10.21
N LYS A 48 11.57 9.71 10.06
CA LYS A 48 11.47 11.00 10.77
C LYS A 48 10.38 11.92 10.18
N SER A 49 9.67 11.48 9.14
CA SER A 49 8.58 12.25 8.55
C SER A 49 7.42 12.40 9.54
N GLU A 50 7.03 13.64 9.83
CA GLU A 50 5.86 13.93 10.66
C GLU A 50 4.58 13.33 10.04
N VAL A 51 4.44 13.41 8.72
CA VAL A 51 3.34 12.76 7.97
C VAL A 51 3.40 11.24 8.11
N GLY A 52 4.59 10.64 8.04
CA GLY A 52 4.77 9.20 8.26
C GLY A 52 4.35 8.75 9.65
N GLN A 53 4.71 9.53 10.68
CA GLN A 53 4.32 9.28 12.07
C GLN A 53 2.81 9.40 12.28
N MET A 54 2.19 10.48 11.77
CA MET A 54 0.73 10.65 11.81
C MET A 54 0.01 9.51 11.08
N PHE A 55 0.58 9.03 9.98
CA PHE A 55 0.02 7.92 9.20
C PHE A 55 0.21 6.55 9.89
N GLY A 56 1.11 6.45 10.86
CA GLY A 56 1.53 5.20 11.50
C GLY A 56 2.46 4.35 10.62
N ALA A 57 3.12 4.95 9.62
CA ALA A 57 4.13 4.28 8.82
C ALA A 57 5.47 4.23 9.57
N THR A 58 5.94 3.03 9.87
CA THR A 58 7.22 2.79 10.52
C THR A 58 8.37 2.56 9.55
N THR A 59 8.08 2.42 8.25
CA THR A 59 9.07 2.04 7.24
C THR A 59 8.90 2.89 5.99
N PRO A 60 9.99 3.36 5.35
CA PRO A 60 9.89 4.07 4.08
C PRO A 60 9.26 3.19 3.00
N TRP A 61 8.08 3.59 2.52
CA TRP A 61 7.33 2.85 1.52
C TRP A 61 6.23 3.70 0.87
N ARG A 62 5.56 3.14 -0.14
CA ARG A 62 4.37 3.72 -0.77
C ARG A 62 3.12 3.12 -0.10
N TYR A 63 2.25 3.95 0.45
CA TYR A 63 1.04 3.50 1.12
C TYR A 63 -0.22 4.05 0.46
N ALA A 64 -1.29 3.26 0.48
CA ALA A 64 -2.62 3.73 0.17
C ALA A 64 -3.23 4.48 1.36
N ILE A 65 -3.90 5.60 1.12
CA ILE A 65 -4.60 6.32 2.19
C ILE A 65 -5.86 5.54 2.62
N ILE A 66 -6.64 5.08 1.65
CA ILE A 66 -7.85 4.29 1.84
C ILE A 66 -7.71 2.97 1.09
N VAL A 67 -8.04 1.86 1.75
CA VAL A 67 -8.12 0.51 1.16
C VAL A 67 -9.53 -0.02 1.35
N LYS A 68 -10.15 -0.53 0.28
CA LYS A 68 -11.48 -1.16 0.31
C LYS A 68 -11.39 -2.68 0.28
#